data_AF-A0A2S6GWJ9-F1
#
_entry.id   AF-A0A2S6GWJ9-F1
#
_cell.length_a   1.000
_cell.length_b   1.000
_cell.length_c   1.000
_cell.angle_alpha   90.00
_cell.angle_beta   90.00
_cell.angle_gamma   90.00
#
_symmetry.space_group_name_H-M   'P 1'
#
loop_
_entity.id
_entity.type
_entity.pdbx_description
1 polymer ?
#
loop_
_entity_poly.entity_id
_entity_poly.type
_entity_poly.pdbx_seq_one_letter_code
_entity_poly.pdbx_strand_id
1 'polypeptide(L)'
;MPNGDIIKVNFAEVANAAQSITSTSGQLETLLGDLKSRLAPLRAGYTGQAAELWDAKQREWDAAYDDLKQVLGSIGTAVRQSGENYQETESANASRWA
;
A
#
# COMPACT_ATOMS: atom_id res chain seq x y z
N MET A 1 6.70 9.93 34.59
CA MET A 1 6.27 10.67 33.39
C MET A 1 5.34 9.77 32.58
N PRO A 2 4.15 10.20 32.13
CA PRO A 2 3.15 9.31 31.50
C PRO A 2 3.22 9.22 29.96
N ASN A 3 4.22 9.81 29.32
CA ASN A 3 4.18 10.02 27.86
C ASN A 3 4.75 8.85 27.03
N GLY A 4 5.60 8.00 27.62
CA GLY A 4 6.25 6.90 26.90
C GLY A 4 5.29 5.81 26.43
N ASP A 5 4.25 5.50 27.22
CA ASP A 5 3.28 4.45 26.86
C ASP A 5 2.33 4.89 25.76
N ILE A 6 1.86 6.15 25.77
CA ILE A 6 0.99 6.70 24.72
C ILE A 6 1.72 6.67 23.37
N ILE A 7 3.00 6.99 23.36
CA ILE A 7 3.75 7.05 22.10
C ILE A 7 4.09 5.64 21.56
N LYS A 8 4.39 4.67 22.44
CA LYS A 8 4.54 3.27 22.05
C LYS A 8 3.26 2.68 21.44
N VAL A 9 2.09 3.01 22.01
CA VAL A 9 0.78 2.58 21.49
C VAL A 9 0.54 3.14 20.09
N ASN A 10 0.71 4.46 19.90
CA ASN A 10 0.54 5.09 18.58
C ASN A 10 1.47 4.46 17.52
N PHE A 11 2.71 4.12 17.88
CA PHE A 11 3.63 3.48 16.95
C PHE A 11 3.17 2.07 16.52
N ALA A 12 2.74 1.26 17.49
CA ALA A 12 2.23 -0.08 17.20
C ALA A 12 1.00 -0.01 16.27
N GLU A 13 0.11 0.96 16.49
CA GLU A 13 -1.06 1.20 15.63
C GLU A 13 -0.67 1.60 14.21
N VAL A 14 0.29 2.51 14.06
CA VAL A 14 0.78 2.96 12.75
C VAL A 14 1.50 1.83 12.00
N ALA A 15 2.31 1.02 12.68
CA ALA A 15 2.95 -0.16 12.09
C ALA A 15 1.92 -1.22 11.64
N ASN A 16 0.91 -1.49 12.47
CA ASN A 16 -0.19 -2.39 12.12
C ASN A 16 -1.00 -1.88 10.93
N ALA A 17 -1.26 -0.58 10.86
CA ALA A 17 -1.95 0.04 9.72
C ALA A 17 -1.13 -0.12 8.42
N ALA A 18 0.19 0.09 8.46
CA ALA A 18 1.06 -0.10 7.30
C ALA A 18 1.10 -1.57 6.83
N GLN A 19 1.14 -2.52 7.76
CA GLN A 19 1.11 -3.94 7.43
C GLN A 19 -0.25 -4.35 6.83
N SER A 20 -1.35 -3.84 7.40
CA SER A 20 -2.71 -4.07 6.87
C SER A 20 -2.88 -3.51 5.46
N ILE A 21 -2.35 -2.30 5.22
CA ILE A 21 -2.28 -1.68 3.90
C ILE A 21 -1.51 -2.57 2.92
N THR A 22 -0.31 -3.02 3.28
CA THR A 22 0.54 -3.85 2.42
C THR A 22 -0.14 -5.18 2.08
N SER A 23 -0.78 -5.82 3.05
CA SER A 23 -1.53 -7.05 2.83
C SER A 23 -2.72 -6.83 1.90
N THR A 24 -3.46 -5.74 2.10
CA THR A 24 -4.59 -5.36 1.24
C THR A 24 -4.13 -5.09 -0.20
N SER A 25 -2.98 -4.42 -0.40
CA SER A 25 -2.37 -4.24 -1.73
C SER A 25 -2.15 -5.57 -2.44
N GLY A 26 -1.52 -6.54 -1.76
CA GLY A 26 -1.23 -7.85 -2.36
C GLY A 26 -2.50 -8.65 -2.69
N GLN A 27 -3.56 -8.49 -1.89
CA GLN A 27 -4.87 -9.07 -2.21
C GLN A 27 -5.48 -8.42 -3.47
N LEU A 28 -5.36 -7.11 -3.62
CA LEU A 28 -5.83 -6.39 -4.82
C LEU A 28 -5.03 -6.77 -6.07
N GLU A 29 -3.72 -6.98 -5.96
CA GLU A 29 -2.90 -7.53 -7.06
C GLU A 29 -3.42 -8.88 -7.54
N THR A 30 -3.67 -9.76 -6.57
CA THR A 30 -4.14 -11.12 -6.85
C THR A 30 -5.50 -11.08 -7.53
N LEU A 31 -6.42 -10.25 -7.02
CA LEU A 31 -7.76 -10.09 -7.59
C LEU A 31 -7.71 -9.53 -9.02
N LEU A 32 -6.87 -8.54 -9.27
CA LEU A 32 -6.70 -7.95 -10.61
C LEU A 32 -6.06 -8.96 -11.58
N GLY A 33 -5.06 -9.71 -11.13
CA GLY A 33 -4.44 -10.78 -11.90
C GLY A 33 -5.43 -11.87 -12.30
N ASP A 34 -6.27 -12.32 -11.36
CA ASP A 34 -7.34 -13.29 -11.64
C ASP A 34 -8.35 -12.72 -12.63
N LEU A 35 -8.81 -11.49 -12.42
CA LEU A 35 -9.73 -10.80 -13.32
C LEU A 35 -9.18 -10.74 -14.76
N LYS A 36 -7.93 -10.32 -14.93
CA LYS A 36 -7.26 -10.28 -16.23
C LYS A 36 -7.17 -11.66 -16.87
N SER A 37 -6.78 -12.67 -16.11
CA SER A 37 -6.66 -14.05 -16.60
C SER A 37 -8.01 -14.59 -17.10
N ARG A 38 -9.08 -14.35 -16.34
CA ARG A 38 -10.45 -14.77 -16.69
C ARG A 38 -10.99 -14.06 -17.93
N LEU A 39 -10.57 -12.82 -18.15
CA LEU A 39 -11.06 -12.01 -19.27
C LEU A 39 -10.17 -12.09 -20.53
N ALA A 40 -8.93 -12.53 -20.41
CA ALA A 40 -8.02 -12.77 -21.54
C ALA A 40 -8.63 -13.61 -22.69
N PRO A 41 -9.34 -14.73 -22.45
CA PRO A 41 -9.96 -15.50 -23.53
C PRO A 41 -11.16 -14.78 -24.19
N LEU A 42 -11.84 -13.86 -23.50
CA LEU A 42 -12.94 -13.08 -24.09
C LEU A 42 -12.44 -12.05 -25.10
N ARG A 43 -11.20 -11.54 -24.93
CA ARG A 43 -10.52 -10.69 -25.92
C ARG A 43 -10.42 -11.35 -27.29
N ALA A 44 -10.20 -12.67 -27.33
CA ALA A 44 -10.10 -13.40 -28.60
C ALA A 44 -11.41 -13.38 -29.41
N GLY A 45 -12.56 -13.15 -28.75
CA GLY A 45 -13.88 -13.05 -29.39
C GLY A 45 -14.35 -11.62 -29.68
N TYR A 46 -13.72 -10.59 -29.09
CA TYR A 46 -14.10 -9.20 -29.33
C TYR A 46 -13.31 -8.63 -30.52
N THR A 47 -14.01 -8.30 -31.60
CA THR A 47 -13.45 -7.63 -32.78
C THR A 47 -14.00 -6.21 -32.92
N GLY A 48 -13.27 -5.34 -33.62
CA GLY A 48 -13.69 -3.96 -33.87
C GLY A 48 -13.85 -3.12 -32.60
N GLN A 49 -14.95 -2.38 -32.50
CA GLN A 49 -15.20 -1.40 -31.42
C GLN A 49 -15.22 -2.00 -30.01
N ALA A 50 -15.59 -3.27 -29.87
CA ALA A 50 -15.58 -3.96 -28.57
C ALA A 50 -14.15 -4.17 -28.05
N ALA A 51 -13.18 -4.42 -28.93
CA ALA A 51 -11.76 -4.55 -28.56
C ALA A 51 -11.18 -3.21 -28.07
N GLU A 52 -11.55 -2.10 -28.71
CA GLU A 52 -11.11 -0.76 -28.31
C GLU A 52 -11.67 -0.37 -26.93
N LEU A 53 -12.95 -0.62 -26.68
CA LEU A 53 -13.58 -0.39 -25.38
C LEU A 53 -12.96 -1.25 -24.28
N TRP A 54 -12.67 -2.51 -24.60
CA TRP A 54 -11.96 -3.42 -23.72
C TRP A 54 -10.57 -2.87 -23.34
N ASP A 55 -9.78 -2.48 -24.34
CA ASP A 55 -8.43 -1.94 -24.13
C ASP A 55 -8.46 -0.62 -23.34
N ALA A 56 -9.51 0.20 -23.50
CA ALA A 56 -9.70 1.40 -22.70
C ALA A 56 -9.99 1.06 -21.22
N LYS A 57 -10.89 0.11 -20.96
CA LYS A 57 -11.20 -0.33 -19.59
C LYS A 57 -10.04 -1.04 -18.91
N GLN A 58 -9.26 -1.80 -19.68
CA GLN A 58 -8.04 -2.39 -19.17
C GLN A 58 -7.04 -1.32 -18.72
N ARG A 59 -6.82 -0.28 -19.55
CA ARG A 59 -5.92 0.81 -19.18
C ARG A 59 -6.40 1.59 -17.96
N GLU A 60 -7.70 1.83 -17.85
CA GLU A 60 -8.30 2.54 -16.72
C GLU A 60 -8.07 1.82 -15.39
N TRP A 61 -8.34 0.50 -15.32
CA TRP A 61 -8.08 -0.25 -14.09
C TRP A 61 -6.58 -0.37 -13.79
N ASP A 62 -5.72 -0.39 -14.82
CA ASP A 62 -4.28 -0.60 -14.66
C ASP A 62 -3.67 0.67 -14.05
N ALA A 63 -4.11 1.83 -14.53
CA ALA A 63 -3.75 3.13 -13.97
C ALA A 63 -4.25 3.29 -12.52
N ALA A 64 -5.51 2.93 -12.24
CA ALA A 64 -6.06 3.01 -10.88
C ALA A 64 -5.29 2.09 -9.91
N TYR A 65 -4.85 0.94 -10.39
CA TYR A 65 -4.03 0.01 -9.62
C TYR A 65 -2.63 0.57 -9.31
N ASP A 66 -1.98 1.16 -10.31
CA ASP A 66 -0.66 1.78 -10.15
C ASP A 66 -0.69 2.97 -9.18
N ASP A 67 -1.73 3.81 -9.25
CA ASP A 67 -1.93 4.93 -8.33
C ASP A 67 -2.11 4.44 -6.88
N LEU A 68 -2.93 3.40 -6.70
CA LEU A 68 -3.11 2.78 -5.38
C LEU A 68 -1.78 2.24 -4.82
N LYS A 69 -0.98 1.54 -5.64
CA LYS A 69 0.36 1.10 -5.20
C LYS A 69 1.25 2.25 -4.77
N GLN A 70 1.26 3.36 -5.51
CA GLN A 70 2.06 4.53 -5.16
C GLN A 70 1.64 5.13 -3.83
N VAL A 71 0.34 5.29 -3.60
CA VAL A 71 -0.19 5.81 -2.34
C VAL A 71 0.21 4.88 -1.18
N LEU A 72 0.02 3.58 -1.32
CA LEU A 72 0.32 2.61 -0.26
C LEU A 72 1.84 2.50 0.01
N GLY A 73 2.67 2.57 -1.03
CA GLY A 73 4.12 2.65 -0.89
C GLY A 73 4.61 3.93 -0.21
N SER A 74 3.94 5.06 -0.48
CA SER A 74 4.22 6.35 0.17
C SER A 74 3.87 6.29 1.66
N ILE A 75 2.71 5.70 2.00
CA ILE A 75 2.32 5.48 3.40
C ILE A 75 3.34 4.58 4.11
N GLY A 76 3.74 3.46 3.49
CA GLY A 76 4.73 2.55 4.06
C GLY A 76 6.08 3.25 4.35
N THR A 77 6.53 4.11 3.44
CA THR A 77 7.75 4.93 3.63
C THR A 77 7.58 5.91 4.79
N ALA A 78 6.46 6.64 4.85
CA ALA A 78 6.20 7.60 5.91
C ALA A 78 6.16 6.94 7.30
N VAL A 79 5.55 5.75 7.40
CA VAL A 79 5.51 4.97 8.65
C VAL A 79 6.91 4.55 9.10
N ARG A 80 7.74 4.03 8.18
CA ARG A 80 9.11 3.62 8.51
C ARG A 80 9.96 4.79 8.98
N GLN A 81 9.90 5.91 8.25
CA GLN A 81 10.65 7.12 8.59
C GLN A 81 10.22 7.69 9.95
N SER A 82 8.92 7.63 10.27
CA SER A 82 8.43 8.00 11.59
C SER A 82 8.97 7.08 12.70
N GLY A 83 9.21 5.79 12.42
CA GLY A 83 9.82 4.87 13.36
C GLY A 83 11.31 5.12 13.60
N GLU A 84 12.08 5.33 12.54
CA GLU A 84 13.52 5.59 12.60
C GLU A 84 13.82 6.89 13.36
N ASN A 85 13.16 7.99 13.00
CA ASN A 85 13.28 9.28 13.69
C ASN A 85 12.97 9.16 15.19
N TYR A 86 12.05 8.25 15.55
CA TYR A 86 11.62 8.06 16.93
C TYR A 86 12.61 7.24 17.75
N GLN A 87 13.16 6.15 17.19
CA GLN A 87 14.18 5.34 17.84
C GLN A 87 15.46 6.16 18.10
N GLU A 88 15.83 7.03 17.16
CA GLU A 88 16.91 7.99 17.34
C GLU A 88 16.61 9.00 18.45
N THR A 89 15.40 9.58 18.46
CA THR A 89 15.00 10.57 19.47
C THR A 89 14.96 9.97 20.87
N GLU A 90 14.41 8.76 21.03
CA GLU A 90 14.34 8.09 22.32
C GLU A 90 15.73 7.64 22.80
N SER A 91 16.60 7.16 21.90
CA SER A 91 17.99 6.84 22.23
C SER A 91 18.79 8.09 22.62
N ALA A 92 18.58 9.21 21.94
CA ALA A 92 19.20 10.49 22.27
C ALA A 92 18.71 11.06 23.61
N ASN A 93 17.44 10.87 23.96
CA ASN A 93 16.91 11.28 25.25
C ASN A 93 17.33 10.35 26.39
N ALA A 94 17.34 9.04 26.16
CA ALA A 94 17.82 8.06 27.12
C ALA A 94 19.32 8.24 27.42
N SER A 95 20.14 8.54 26.41
CA SER A 95 21.57 8.85 26.60
C SER A 95 21.83 10.20 27.28
N ARG A 96 20.88 11.14 27.23
CA ARG A 96 20.94 12.40 28.00
C ARG A 96 20.58 12.24 29.47
N TRP A 97 19.92 11.14 29.83
CA TRP A 97 19.48 10.85 31.20
C TRP A 97 20.21 9.64 31.83
N ALA A 98 21.20 9.09 31.14
CA ALA A 98 22.18 8.14 31.65
C ALA A 98 23.46 8.89 32.08
#